data_AF-A0A538DE69-F1
#
_entry.id   AF-A0A538DE69-F1
#
_cell.length_a   1.000
_cell.length_b   1.000
_cell.length_c   1.000
_cell.angle_alpha   90.00
_cell.angle_beta   90.00
_cell.angle_gamma   90.00
#
_symmetry.space_group_name_H-M   'P 1'
#
loop_
_entity.id
_entity.type
_entity.pdbx_description
1 polymer ?
#
loop_
_entity_poly.entity_id
_entity_poly.type
_entity_poly.pdbx_seq_one_letter_code
_entity_poly.pdbx_strand_id
1 'polypeptide(L)'
;MIEVAGDATRGGDWACVRLVLDGDRIVDADADGLDVPLAGLSLLEAAAVPGERLVVDALANAIGPVFRADADPARIAVAMSGGVDSAVALLRAGPVAIGVTLRLWIDPEAPASERACCSPEAVIAARETCHRLGVPHVTLDAREAFRAAIVEPFVDAYARGETPNPCTRCNGSFRFAHLLAFARRAGAARLATGHYARIVEHRGRSLLARAADPHKDQSYMLARLDPRHLERIWFPLGDQTKEETRAEALRARLAVARRAESQEACFLGGGDYRDFLERNGLPGRKGRVVDANGETVGTHLGFWRFTPGQRRGLGVSTGEPAYAVGSDPATNTVVVGPRASLARREVTAAGRLFVSVTRGDAKLRYRSPVVAADVEATADGFRLRLDEAAFGVAAGQTAVLYEGDVVVGAGHITGSTP
;
A
#
# COMPACT_ATOMS: atom_id res chain seq x y z
N MET A 1 5.49 -35.02 -11.94
CA MET A 1 4.49 -34.87 -10.87
C MET A 1 5.11 -34.24 -9.63
N ILE A 2 4.40 -33.34 -8.95
CA ILE A 2 4.80 -32.75 -7.66
C ILE A 2 3.67 -32.93 -6.65
N GLU A 3 4.00 -33.15 -5.39
CA GLU A 3 3.02 -33.12 -4.30
C GLU A 3 3.10 -31.78 -3.58
N VAL A 4 1.94 -31.19 -3.29
CA VAL A 4 1.82 -29.97 -2.50
C VAL A 4 0.76 -30.15 -1.44
N ALA A 5 0.92 -29.47 -0.31
CA ALA A 5 -0.05 -29.46 0.75
C ALA A 5 -0.20 -28.05 1.32
N GLY A 6 -1.36 -27.80 1.91
CA GLY A 6 -1.65 -26.57 2.63
C GLY A 6 -2.57 -26.87 3.79
N ASP A 7 -2.38 -26.14 4.89
CA ASP A 7 -3.17 -26.26 6.10
C ASP A 7 -3.83 -24.93 6.46
N ALA A 8 -4.88 -25.01 7.27
CA ALA A 8 -5.50 -23.83 7.85
C ALA A 8 -6.03 -24.15 9.24
N THR A 9 -5.96 -23.17 10.14
CA THR A 9 -6.45 -23.31 11.51
C THR A 9 -7.33 -22.12 11.88
N ARG A 10 -8.41 -22.39 12.62
CA ARG A 10 -9.30 -21.35 13.14
C ARG A 10 -10.06 -21.85 14.37
N GLY A 11 -10.01 -21.10 15.46
CA GLY A 11 -10.82 -21.41 16.66
C GLY A 11 -10.51 -22.76 17.32
N GLY A 12 -9.34 -23.35 17.08
CA GLY A 12 -8.97 -24.69 17.55
C GLY A 12 -9.20 -25.81 16.51
N ASP A 13 -9.96 -25.53 15.45
CA ASP A 13 -10.15 -26.44 14.33
C ASP A 13 -8.99 -26.34 13.35
N TRP A 14 -8.73 -27.43 12.62
CA TRP A 14 -7.73 -27.49 11.55
C TRP A 14 -8.27 -28.24 10.33
N ALA A 15 -7.78 -27.88 9.15
CA ALA A 15 -7.96 -28.64 7.92
C ALA A 15 -6.63 -28.71 7.17
N CYS A 16 -6.46 -29.75 6.37
CA CYS A 16 -5.33 -29.91 5.45
C CYS A 16 -5.85 -30.37 4.10
N VAL A 17 -5.23 -29.87 3.04
CA VAL A 17 -5.47 -30.29 1.67
C VAL A 17 -4.14 -30.74 1.08
N ARG A 18 -4.11 -31.93 0.48
CA ARG A 18 -2.95 -32.46 -0.25
C ARG A 18 -3.34 -32.65 -1.71
N LEU A 19 -2.49 -32.20 -2.63
CA LEU A 19 -2.67 -32.31 -4.07
C LEU A 19 -1.44 -32.97 -4.70
N VAL A 20 -1.66 -33.90 -5.62
CA VAL A 20 -0.64 -34.37 -6.56
C VAL A 20 -0.90 -33.73 -7.91
N LEU A 21 0.11 -33.06 -8.45
CA LEU A 21 0.01 -32.28 -9.68
C LEU A 21 0.86 -32.90 -10.78
N ASP A 22 0.31 -32.97 -11.98
CA ASP A 22 1.08 -33.14 -13.22
C ASP A 22 0.89 -31.91 -14.10
N GLY A 23 1.95 -31.12 -14.29
CA GLY A 23 1.80 -29.80 -14.89
C GLY A 23 0.94 -28.88 -14.00
N ASP A 24 -0.13 -28.33 -14.56
CA ASP A 24 -1.13 -27.53 -13.86
C ASP A 24 -2.41 -28.32 -13.53
N ARG A 25 -2.43 -29.64 -13.80
CA ARG A 25 -3.58 -30.52 -13.54
C ARG A 25 -3.39 -31.30 -12.25
N ILE A 26 -4.49 -31.43 -11.50
CA ILE A 26 -4.55 -32.23 -10.27
C ILE A 26 -4.84 -33.68 -10.68
N VAL A 27 -3.92 -34.59 -10.39
CA VAL A 27 -4.09 -36.03 -10.69
C VAL A 27 -4.64 -36.81 -9.51
N ASP A 28 -4.41 -36.32 -8.29
CA ASP A 28 -4.94 -36.89 -7.05
C ASP A 28 -5.08 -35.77 -6.00
N ALA A 29 -6.06 -35.88 -5.11
CA ALA A 29 -6.33 -34.89 -4.08
C ALA A 29 -6.99 -35.50 -2.84
N ASP A 30 -6.54 -35.05 -1.68
CA ASP A 30 -7.20 -35.23 -0.38
C ASP A 30 -7.70 -33.85 0.07
N ALA A 31 -9.02 -33.64 0.01
CA ALA A 31 -9.65 -32.33 0.20
C ALA A 31 -11.12 -32.46 0.63
N ASP A 32 -11.40 -33.35 1.59
CA ASP A 32 -12.75 -33.55 2.12
C ASP A 32 -13.35 -32.24 2.65
N GLY A 33 -14.60 -31.95 2.26
CA GLY A 33 -15.31 -30.70 2.60
C GLY A 33 -15.35 -29.66 1.46
N LEU A 34 -14.78 -29.95 0.29
CA LEU A 34 -15.03 -29.18 -0.93
C LEU A 34 -16.30 -29.64 -1.66
N ASP A 35 -16.98 -28.72 -2.33
CA ASP A 35 -18.24 -29.01 -3.03
C ASP A 35 -18.05 -29.86 -4.30
N VAL A 36 -16.80 -29.92 -4.82
CA VAL A 36 -16.44 -30.64 -6.05
C VAL A 36 -15.12 -31.38 -5.86
N PRO A 37 -15.00 -32.65 -6.32
CA PRO A 37 -13.71 -33.35 -6.35
C PRO A 37 -12.69 -32.61 -7.23
N LEU A 38 -11.44 -32.54 -6.76
CA LEU A 38 -10.40 -31.77 -7.44
C LEU A 38 -9.65 -32.55 -8.52
N ALA A 39 -9.65 -33.88 -8.47
CA ALA A 39 -8.94 -34.70 -9.46
C ALA A 39 -9.48 -34.45 -10.88
N GLY A 40 -8.59 -34.20 -11.82
CA GLY A 40 -8.88 -33.83 -13.21
C GLY A 40 -8.97 -32.33 -13.48
N LEU A 41 -9.12 -31.50 -12.44
CA LEU A 41 -9.18 -30.04 -12.58
C LEU A 41 -7.79 -29.44 -12.79
N SER A 42 -7.73 -28.33 -13.51
CA SER A 42 -6.58 -27.42 -13.49
C SER A 42 -6.51 -26.64 -12.17
N LEU A 43 -5.36 -26.06 -11.86
CA LEU A 43 -5.21 -25.14 -10.72
C LEU A 43 -6.16 -23.93 -10.83
N LEU A 44 -6.45 -23.46 -12.05
CA LEU A 44 -7.37 -22.35 -12.29
C LEU A 44 -8.81 -22.73 -11.90
N GLU A 45 -9.27 -23.91 -12.31
CA GLU A 45 -10.59 -24.42 -11.97
C GLU A 45 -10.70 -24.72 -10.47
N ALA A 46 -9.68 -25.37 -9.88
CA ALA A 46 -9.64 -25.66 -8.45
C ALA A 46 -9.70 -24.39 -7.58
N ALA A 47 -9.10 -23.29 -8.01
CA ALA A 47 -9.15 -21.99 -7.32
C ALA A 47 -10.56 -21.36 -7.29
N ALA A 48 -11.50 -21.85 -8.10
CA ALA A 48 -12.90 -21.42 -8.11
C ALA A 48 -13.81 -22.34 -7.28
N VAL A 49 -13.32 -23.48 -6.79
CA VAL A 49 -14.13 -24.47 -6.07
C VAL A 49 -14.49 -23.95 -4.66
N PRO A 50 -15.80 -23.83 -4.35
CA PRO A 50 -16.28 -23.51 -3.01
C PRO A 50 -16.32 -24.75 -2.11
N GLY A 51 -16.62 -24.54 -0.84
CA GLY A 51 -16.76 -25.59 0.16
C GLY A 51 -16.70 -25.06 1.57
N GLU A 52 -16.45 -25.96 2.52
CA GLU A 52 -16.22 -25.64 3.91
C GLU A 52 -15.05 -24.67 4.06
N ARG A 53 -15.30 -23.57 4.79
CA ARG A 53 -14.39 -22.42 4.85
C ARG A 53 -12.94 -22.81 5.15
N LEU A 54 -12.73 -23.68 6.14
CA LEU A 54 -11.41 -24.06 6.61
C LEU A 54 -10.66 -24.93 5.58
N VAL A 55 -11.38 -25.81 4.89
CA VAL A 55 -10.84 -26.65 3.81
C VAL A 55 -10.48 -25.78 2.60
N VAL A 56 -11.32 -24.80 2.25
CA VAL A 56 -11.01 -23.83 1.18
C VAL A 56 -9.80 -22.95 1.54
N ASP A 57 -9.62 -22.59 2.83
CA ASP A 57 -8.39 -21.91 3.30
C ASP A 57 -7.15 -22.79 3.12
N ALA A 58 -7.23 -24.08 3.48
CA ALA A 58 -6.15 -25.05 3.30
C ALA A 58 -5.81 -25.24 1.81
N LEU A 59 -6.82 -25.37 0.94
CA LEU A 59 -6.66 -25.44 -0.52
C LEU A 59 -5.94 -24.20 -1.06
N ALA A 60 -6.36 -23.00 -0.63
CA ALA A 60 -5.74 -21.75 -1.07
C ALA A 60 -4.25 -21.69 -0.69
N ASN A 61 -3.89 -22.19 0.50
CA ASN A 61 -2.51 -22.28 0.97
C ASN A 61 -1.70 -23.34 0.19
N ALA A 62 -2.32 -24.45 -0.22
CA ALA A 62 -1.68 -25.47 -1.05
C ALA A 62 -1.39 -24.96 -2.47
N ILE A 63 -2.35 -24.26 -3.08
CA ILE A 63 -2.29 -23.81 -4.47
C ILE A 63 -1.41 -22.55 -4.63
N GLY A 64 -1.49 -21.59 -3.72
CA GLY A 64 -0.85 -20.27 -3.85
C GLY A 64 0.64 -20.30 -4.28
N PRO A 65 1.50 -21.12 -3.65
CA PRO A 65 2.92 -21.21 -4.01
C PRO A 65 3.16 -21.69 -5.43
N VAL A 66 2.36 -22.65 -5.92
CA VAL A 66 2.56 -23.35 -7.20
C VAL A 66 1.62 -22.88 -8.33
N PHE A 67 0.69 -21.95 -8.04
CA PHE A 67 -0.31 -21.51 -9.00
C PHE A 67 0.30 -21.03 -10.32
N ARG A 68 -0.24 -21.57 -11.41
CA ARG A 68 0.06 -21.19 -12.79
C ARG A 68 -1.16 -21.51 -13.66
N ALA A 69 -1.33 -20.77 -14.73
CA ALA A 69 -2.35 -21.01 -15.75
C ALA A 69 -1.83 -20.58 -17.12
N ASP A 70 -2.35 -21.22 -18.18
CA ASP A 70 -2.00 -20.88 -19.56
C ASP A 70 -2.31 -19.43 -19.90
N ALA A 71 -1.52 -18.84 -20.80
CA ALA A 71 -1.71 -17.46 -21.22
C ALA A 71 -3.06 -17.25 -21.91
N ASP A 72 -3.78 -16.22 -21.50
CA ASP A 72 -5.06 -15.82 -22.05
C ASP A 72 -5.08 -14.29 -22.23
N PRO A 73 -5.13 -13.79 -23.48
CA PRO A 73 -5.09 -12.36 -23.75
C PRO A 73 -6.31 -11.59 -23.19
N ALA A 74 -7.41 -12.27 -22.89
CA ALA A 74 -8.60 -11.67 -22.29
C ALA A 74 -8.54 -11.65 -20.76
N ARG A 75 -7.69 -12.46 -20.12
CA ARG A 75 -7.68 -12.63 -18.67
C ARG A 75 -7.13 -11.42 -17.94
N ILE A 76 -7.80 -11.08 -16.85
CA ILE A 76 -7.46 -9.95 -15.98
C ILE A 76 -7.25 -10.46 -14.56
N ALA A 77 -6.04 -10.28 -14.01
CA ALA A 77 -5.81 -10.49 -12.59
C ALA A 77 -6.35 -9.28 -11.83
N VAL A 78 -7.13 -9.48 -10.77
CA VAL A 78 -7.74 -8.40 -9.98
C VAL A 78 -7.20 -8.46 -8.56
N ALA A 79 -6.58 -7.37 -8.11
CA ALA A 79 -6.11 -7.28 -6.73
C ALA A 79 -7.28 -7.09 -5.76
N MET A 80 -7.52 -8.08 -4.92
CA MET A 80 -8.65 -8.17 -4.00
C MET A 80 -8.22 -7.85 -2.57
N SER A 81 -8.78 -6.79 -1.98
CA SER A 81 -8.51 -6.36 -0.59
C SER A 81 -9.64 -6.72 0.38
N GLY A 82 -10.71 -7.38 -0.11
CA GLY A 82 -11.92 -7.67 0.67
C GLY A 82 -12.81 -6.45 0.91
N GLY A 83 -12.51 -5.31 0.27
CA GLY A 83 -13.29 -4.07 0.32
C GLY A 83 -14.15 -3.84 -0.92
N VAL A 84 -15.04 -2.85 -0.83
CA VAL A 84 -15.95 -2.43 -1.92
C VAL A 84 -15.22 -2.15 -3.22
N ASP A 85 -14.13 -1.39 -3.17
CA ASP A 85 -13.47 -0.91 -4.39
C ASP A 85 -12.89 -2.07 -5.21
N SER A 86 -12.21 -3.01 -4.56
CA SER A 86 -11.71 -4.21 -5.25
C SER A 86 -12.83 -5.11 -5.77
N ALA A 87 -13.97 -5.17 -5.08
CA ALA A 87 -15.10 -5.98 -5.52
C ALA A 87 -15.80 -5.39 -6.75
N VAL A 88 -15.89 -4.05 -6.84
CA VAL A 88 -16.39 -3.39 -8.06
C VAL A 88 -15.37 -3.50 -9.19
N ALA A 89 -14.07 -3.40 -8.91
CA ALA A 89 -13.03 -3.67 -9.90
C ALA A 89 -13.13 -5.09 -10.47
N LEU A 90 -13.43 -6.09 -9.62
CA LEU A 90 -13.68 -7.47 -10.03
C LEU A 90 -14.93 -7.58 -10.92
N LEU A 91 -16.03 -6.95 -10.51
CA LEU A 91 -17.27 -6.92 -11.29
C LEU A 91 -17.04 -6.36 -12.70
N ARG A 92 -16.24 -5.29 -12.82
CA ARG A 92 -15.89 -4.65 -14.09
C ARG A 92 -14.93 -5.47 -14.94
N ALA A 93 -14.05 -6.25 -14.32
CA ALA A 93 -13.18 -7.18 -15.02
C ALA A 93 -13.95 -8.37 -15.61
N GLY A 94 -15.11 -8.71 -15.04
CA GLY A 94 -16.04 -9.68 -15.59
C GLY A 94 -15.59 -11.14 -15.41
N PRO A 95 -16.23 -12.09 -16.13
CA PRO A 95 -16.06 -13.53 -15.90
C PRO A 95 -14.66 -14.08 -16.21
N VAL A 96 -13.88 -13.38 -17.04
CA VAL A 96 -12.48 -13.75 -17.38
C VAL A 96 -11.49 -13.32 -16.31
N ALA A 97 -11.97 -12.75 -15.20
CA ALA A 97 -11.12 -12.30 -14.11
C ALA A 97 -10.56 -13.49 -13.30
N ILE A 98 -9.45 -13.22 -12.62
CA ILE A 98 -8.96 -14.02 -11.50
C ILE A 98 -8.65 -13.10 -10.33
N GLY A 99 -9.26 -13.36 -9.18
CA GLY A 99 -8.98 -12.62 -7.96
C GLY A 99 -7.63 -13.02 -7.36
N VAL A 100 -6.88 -12.06 -6.85
CA VAL A 100 -5.66 -12.32 -6.08
C VAL A 100 -5.60 -11.46 -4.83
N THR A 101 -5.29 -12.07 -3.69
CA THR A 101 -5.05 -11.35 -2.44
C THR A 101 -3.64 -11.62 -1.94
N LEU A 102 -2.94 -10.55 -1.53
CA LEU A 102 -1.68 -10.69 -0.80
C LEU A 102 -1.99 -10.78 0.70
N ARG A 103 -1.57 -11.86 1.34
CA ARG A 103 -1.53 -11.95 2.80
C ARG A 103 -0.25 -11.27 3.27
N LEU A 104 -0.40 -10.16 3.99
CA LEU A 104 0.71 -9.32 4.46
C LEU A 104 0.88 -9.45 5.96
N TRP A 105 2.09 -9.13 6.44
CA TRP A 105 2.36 -9.15 7.88
C TRP A 105 1.61 -8.01 8.57
N ILE A 106 1.05 -8.32 9.73
CA ILE A 106 0.35 -7.38 10.62
C ILE A 106 0.96 -7.58 12.01
N ASP A 107 1.10 -6.49 12.76
CA ASP A 107 1.56 -6.55 14.14
C ASP A 107 0.63 -7.48 14.95
N PRO A 108 1.16 -8.56 15.55
CA PRO A 108 0.38 -9.48 16.38
C PRO A 108 -0.33 -8.79 17.56
N GLU A 109 0.21 -7.65 18.01
CA GLU A 109 -0.36 -6.84 19.09
C GLU A 109 -1.25 -5.69 18.58
N ALA A 110 -1.56 -5.65 17.28
CA ALA A 110 -2.43 -4.62 16.73
C ALA A 110 -3.86 -4.72 17.29
N PRO A 111 -4.46 -3.59 17.73
CA PRO A 111 -5.74 -3.58 18.45
C PRO A 111 -6.95 -3.93 17.58
N ALA A 112 -6.84 -3.77 16.27
CA ALA A 112 -7.90 -4.06 15.31
C ALA A 112 -7.32 -4.71 14.04
N SER A 113 -6.49 -5.74 14.23
CA SER A 113 -5.85 -6.48 13.14
C SER A 113 -6.87 -7.01 12.12
N GLU A 114 -8.09 -7.35 12.55
CA GLU A 114 -9.19 -7.80 11.69
C GLU A 114 -9.69 -6.73 10.69
N ARG A 115 -9.43 -5.44 10.98
CA ARG A 115 -9.80 -4.30 10.12
C ARG A 115 -8.77 -4.00 9.05
N ALA A 116 -7.58 -4.59 9.10
CA ALA A 116 -6.57 -4.41 8.08
C ALA A 116 -7.06 -5.01 6.75
N CYS A 117 -6.76 -4.34 5.63
CA CYS A 117 -7.14 -4.82 4.29
C CYS A 117 -6.46 -6.15 3.87
N CYS A 118 -5.53 -6.65 4.69
CA CYS A 118 -4.79 -7.89 4.49
C CYS A 118 -4.99 -8.87 5.67
N SER A 119 -6.01 -8.64 6.52
CA SER A 119 -6.37 -9.54 7.62
C SER A 119 -6.89 -10.89 7.09
N PRO A 120 -6.85 -11.96 7.90
CA PRO A 120 -7.48 -13.23 7.54
C PRO A 120 -8.94 -13.06 7.10
N GLU A 121 -9.72 -12.23 7.79
CA GLU A 121 -11.11 -11.91 7.45
C GLU A 121 -11.23 -11.17 6.11
N ALA A 122 -10.27 -10.31 5.77
CA ALA A 122 -10.24 -9.63 4.47
C ALA A 122 -9.92 -10.61 3.32
N VAL A 123 -9.00 -11.56 3.53
CA VAL A 123 -8.69 -12.63 2.56
C VAL A 123 -9.92 -13.49 2.31
N ILE A 124 -10.61 -13.92 3.37
CA ILE A 124 -11.84 -14.72 3.26
C ILE A 124 -12.92 -13.94 2.52
N ALA A 125 -13.16 -12.68 2.90
CA ALA A 125 -14.17 -11.85 2.23
C ALA A 125 -13.85 -11.61 0.74
N ALA A 126 -12.57 -11.47 0.38
CA ALA A 126 -12.12 -11.38 -1.00
C ALA A 126 -12.43 -12.67 -1.77
N ARG A 127 -12.07 -13.83 -1.22
CA ARG A 127 -12.34 -15.13 -1.83
C ARG A 127 -13.82 -15.40 -1.99
N GLU A 128 -14.61 -15.25 -0.93
CA GLU A 128 -16.06 -15.42 -0.95
C GLU A 128 -16.71 -14.49 -1.99
N THR A 129 -16.19 -13.28 -2.17
CA THR A 129 -16.67 -12.36 -3.23
C THR A 129 -16.35 -12.88 -4.62
N CYS A 130 -15.18 -13.47 -4.85
CA CYS A 130 -14.83 -14.07 -6.14
C CYS A 130 -15.70 -15.30 -6.43
N HIS A 131 -15.80 -16.23 -5.47
CA HIS A 131 -16.60 -17.46 -5.61
C HIS A 131 -18.07 -17.19 -5.87
N ARG A 132 -18.69 -16.19 -5.19
CA ARG A 132 -20.08 -15.78 -5.49
C ARG A 132 -20.28 -15.25 -6.92
N LEU A 133 -19.21 -14.75 -7.55
CA LEU A 133 -19.24 -14.27 -8.94
C LEU A 133 -18.75 -15.36 -9.93
N GLY A 134 -18.48 -16.58 -9.46
CA GLY A 134 -17.95 -17.67 -10.28
C GLY A 134 -16.50 -17.44 -10.74
N VAL A 135 -15.75 -16.59 -10.03
CA VAL A 135 -14.37 -16.22 -10.37
C VAL A 135 -13.37 -16.95 -9.47
N PRO A 136 -12.28 -17.52 -10.01
CA PRO A 136 -11.22 -18.12 -9.21
C PRO A 136 -10.51 -17.08 -8.34
N HIS A 137 -10.01 -17.53 -7.19
CA HIS A 137 -9.25 -16.68 -6.27
C HIS A 137 -7.98 -17.37 -5.78
N VAL A 138 -6.88 -16.62 -5.75
CA VAL A 138 -5.59 -17.08 -5.23
C VAL A 138 -5.12 -16.19 -4.09
N THR A 139 -4.64 -16.80 -3.01
CA THR A 139 -3.96 -16.08 -1.94
C THR A 139 -2.45 -16.29 -2.06
N LEU A 140 -1.70 -15.20 -2.01
CA LEU A 140 -0.24 -15.23 -1.99
C LEU A 140 0.23 -14.84 -0.60
N ASP A 141 0.94 -15.74 0.06
CA ASP A 141 1.63 -15.40 1.31
C ASP A 141 2.86 -14.56 1.01
N ALA A 142 2.83 -13.31 1.45
CA ALA A 142 3.92 -12.37 1.30
C ALA A 142 4.29 -11.74 2.65
N ARG A 143 3.97 -12.39 3.79
CA ARG A 143 4.18 -11.84 5.14
C ARG A 143 5.65 -11.51 5.41
N GLU A 144 6.53 -12.50 5.27
CA GLU A 144 7.97 -12.31 5.53
C GLU A 144 8.60 -11.29 4.56
N ALA A 145 8.28 -11.42 3.27
CA ALA A 145 8.76 -10.47 2.27
C ALA A 145 8.27 -9.04 2.55
N PHE A 146 7.03 -8.87 3.00
CA PHE A 146 6.47 -7.57 3.35
C PHE A 146 7.13 -6.98 4.60
N ARG A 147 7.36 -7.81 5.62
CA ARG A 147 8.05 -7.39 6.85
C ARG A 147 9.43 -6.82 6.52
N ALA A 148 10.23 -7.58 5.78
CA ALA A 148 11.57 -7.16 5.36
C ALA A 148 11.56 -5.94 4.43
N ALA A 149 10.62 -5.87 3.49
CA ALA A 149 10.61 -4.83 2.47
C ALA A 149 9.97 -3.51 2.91
N ILE A 150 9.06 -3.54 3.89
CA ILE A 150 8.20 -2.40 4.27
C ILE A 150 8.27 -2.09 5.76
N VAL A 151 8.16 -3.09 6.64
CA VAL A 151 8.04 -2.88 8.09
C VAL A 151 9.40 -2.55 8.71
N GLU A 152 10.43 -3.37 8.47
CA GLU A 152 11.78 -3.12 8.99
C GLU A 152 12.34 -1.78 8.49
N PRO A 153 12.23 -1.42 7.19
CA PRO A 153 12.70 -0.12 6.74
C PRO A 153 11.90 1.06 7.28
N PHE A 154 10.64 0.85 7.67
CA PHE A 154 9.84 1.87 8.36
C PHE A 154 10.39 2.12 9.76
N VAL A 155 10.68 1.04 10.51
CA VAL A 155 11.33 1.07 11.83
C VAL A 155 12.71 1.75 11.74
N ASP A 156 13.54 1.34 10.78
CA ASP A 156 14.88 1.90 10.56
C ASP A 156 14.86 3.39 10.19
N ALA A 157 13.88 3.81 9.38
CA ALA A 157 13.75 5.22 9.00
C ALA A 157 13.41 6.10 10.22
N TYR A 158 12.51 5.64 11.09
CA TYR A 158 12.28 6.31 12.37
C TYR A 158 13.51 6.30 13.26
N ALA A 159 14.33 5.24 13.24
CA ALA A 159 15.58 5.20 14.00
C ALA A 159 16.61 6.24 13.50
N ARG A 160 16.52 6.64 12.23
CA ARG A 160 17.32 7.73 11.61
C ARG A 160 16.69 9.12 11.71
N GLY A 161 15.56 9.28 12.41
CA GLY A 161 14.88 10.58 12.56
C GLY A 161 14.08 11.01 11.33
N GLU A 162 13.85 10.10 10.39
CA GLU A 162 12.98 10.35 9.24
C GLU A 162 11.50 10.14 9.61
N THR A 163 10.60 10.62 8.76
CA THR A 163 9.15 10.33 8.82
C THR A 163 8.75 9.58 7.55
N PRO A 164 8.89 8.24 7.50
CA PRO A 164 8.62 7.44 6.30
C PRO A 164 7.14 7.42 5.92
N ASN A 165 6.85 7.31 4.62
CA ASN A 165 5.52 6.93 4.13
C ASN A 165 5.55 5.46 3.62
N PRO A 166 5.13 4.47 4.43
CA PRO A 166 5.22 3.06 4.04
C PRO A 166 4.28 2.71 2.89
N CYS A 167 3.15 3.42 2.74
CA CYS A 167 2.16 3.14 1.70
C CYS A 167 2.67 3.45 0.29
N THR A 168 3.39 4.56 0.11
CA THR A 168 3.99 4.92 -1.19
C THR A 168 5.07 3.93 -1.61
N ARG A 169 5.85 3.39 -0.66
CA ARG A 169 6.82 2.32 -0.92
C ARG A 169 6.12 1.00 -1.23
N CYS A 170 5.12 0.63 -0.43
CA CYS A 170 4.35 -0.59 -0.62
C CYS A 170 3.68 -0.63 -2.00
N ASN A 171 2.96 0.43 -2.37
CA ASN A 171 2.29 0.48 -3.67
C ASN A 171 3.25 0.76 -4.83
N GLY A 172 4.30 1.57 -4.61
CA GLY A 172 5.25 1.92 -5.66
C GLY A 172 6.17 0.79 -6.11
N SER A 173 6.47 -0.17 -5.22
CA SER A 173 7.36 -1.29 -5.55
C SER A 173 6.80 -2.64 -5.10
N PHE A 174 6.60 -2.87 -3.80
CA PHE A 174 6.33 -4.20 -3.25
C PHE A 174 5.05 -4.85 -3.80
N ARG A 175 3.90 -4.22 -3.56
CA ARG A 175 2.58 -4.78 -3.90
C ARG A 175 2.44 -4.99 -5.40
N PHE A 176 2.79 -3.99 -6.20
CA PHE A 176 2.68 -4.11 -7.66
C PHE A 176 3.69 -5.09 -8.25
N ALA A 177 4.91 -5.22 -7.71
CA ALA A 177 5.84 -6.25 -8.15
C ALA A 177 5.25 -7.66 -7.94
N HIS A 178 4.72 -7.95 -6.74
CA HIS A 178 4.08 -9.24 -6.44
C HIS A 178 2.85 -9.48 -7.33
N LEU A 179 1.98 -8.48 -7.48
CA LEU A 179 0.76 -8.61 -8.29
C LEU A 179 1.04 -8.74 -9.79
N LEU A 180 2.00 -8.01 -10.34
CA LEU A 180 2.38 -8.12 -11.75
C LEU A 180 3.09 -9.45 -12.04
N ALA A 181 3.88 -9.95 -11.10
CA ALA A 181 4.49 -11.28 -11.18
C ALA A 181 3.41 -12.38 -11.16
N PHE A 182 2.43 -12.26 -10.27
CA PHE A 182 1.27 -13.15 -10.24
C PHE A 182 0.48 -13.08 -11.54
N ALA A 183 0.15 -11.88 -12.04
CA ALA A 183 -0.60 -11.72 -13.28
C ALA A 183 0.08 -12.47 -14.44
N ARG A 184 1.43 -12.43 -14.53
CA ARG A 184 2.18 -13.23 -15.51
C ARG A 184 2.02 -14.74 -15.30
N ARG A 185 2.17 -15.23 -14.06
CA ARG A 185 2.01 -16.66 -13.72
C ARG A 185 0.59 -17.17 -13.98
N ALA A 186 -0.40 -16.33 -13.75
CA ALA A 186 -1.81 -16.62 -13.98
C ALA A 186 -2.21 -16.50 -15.46
N GLY A 187 -1.27 -16.22 -16.37
CA GLY A 187 -1.55 -16.03 -17.79
C GLY A 187 -2.38 -14.78 -18.11
N ALA A 188 -2.48 -13.82 -17.18
CA ALA A 188 -3.28 -12.62 -17.35
C ALA A 188 -2.53 -11.52 -18.13
N ALA A 189 -3.22 -10.95 -19.13
CA ALA A 189 -2.70 -9.84 -19.92
C ALA A 189 -2.56 -8.56 -19.09
N ARG A 190 -3.54 -8.30 -18.20
CA ARG A 190 -3.62 -7.09 -17.37
C ARG A 190 -3.81 -7.39 -15.89
N LEU A 191 -3.40 -6.43 -15.07
CA LEU A 191 -3.66 -6.34 -13.63
C LEU A 191 -4.64 -5.19 -13.37
N ALA A 192 -5.82 -5.49 -12.86
CA ALA A 192 -6.76 -4.50 -12.35
C ALA A 192 -6.61 -4.31 -10.83
N THR A 193 -6.77 -3.08 -10.36
CA THR A 193 -6.86 -2.78 -8.92
C THR A 193 -7.98 -1.79 -8.64
N GLY A 194 -8.60 -1.85 -7.47
CA GLY A 194 -9.63 -0.90 -7.05
C GLY A 194 -9.08 0.48 -6.63
N HIS A 195 -7.95 0.92 -7.19
CA HIS A 195 -7.43 2.26 -6.90
C HIS A 195 -8.12 3.31 -7.76
N TYR A 196 -8.33 4.49 -7.17
CA TYR A 196 -8.80 5.69 -7.85
C TYR A 196 -7.58 6.45 -8.38
N ALA A 197 -7.21 6.16 -9.62
CA ALA A 197 -6.22 6.89 -10.41
C ALA A 197 -6.48 6.60 -11.89
N ARG A 198 -5.91 7.40 -12.78
CA ARG A 198 -6.00 7.19 -14.22
C ARG A 198 -4.62 6.90 -14.80
N ILE A 199 -4.60 6.28 -15.98
CA ILE A 199 -3.40 6.17 -16.80
C ILE A 199 -3.70 6.93 -18.08
N VAL A 200 -2.86 7.88 -18.43
CA VAL A 200 -3.03 8.77 -19.58
C VAL A 200 -1.76 8.82 -20.41
N GLU A 201 -1.91 9.01 -21.71
CA GLU A 201 -0.78 9.33 -22.58
C GLU A 201 -0.35 10.78 -22.36
N HIS A 202 0.93 10.97 -22.08
CA HIS A 202 1.52 12.29 -21.88
C HIS A 202 2.93 12.31 -22.45
N ARG A 203 3.16 13.18 -23.44
CA ARG A 203 4.44 13.30 -24.17
C ARG A 203 4.95 11.95 -24.71
N GLY A 204 4.03 11.15 -25.26
CA GLY A 204 4.32 9.85 -25.87
C GLY A 204 4.66 8.73 -24.87
N ARG A 205 4.23 8.87 -23.61
CA ARG A 205 4.39 7.85 -22.57
C ARG A 205 3.09 7.71 -21.78
N SER A 206 2.71 6.47 -21.46
CA SER A 206 1.70 6.20 -20.44
C SER A 206 2.22 6.64 -19.07
N LEU A 207 1.51 7.57 -18.42
CA LEU A 207 1.81 8.06 -17.08
C LEU A 207 0.58 7.96 -16.17
N LEU A 208 0.83 7.95 -14.87
CA LEU A 208 -0.20 8.01 -13.85
C LEU A 208 -0.80 9.41 -13.80
N ALA A 209 -2.11 9.52 -13.64
CA ALA A 209 -2.82 10.78 -13.44
C ALA A 209 -3.81 10.69 -12.28
N ARG A 210 -4.24 11.85 -11.79
CA ARG A 210 -5.25 11.96 -10.75
C ARG A 210 -6.56 11.30 -11.15
N ALA A 211 -7.25 10.72 -10.19
CA ALA A 211 -8.62 10.24 -10.38
C ALA A 211 -9.59 11.39 -10.74
N ALA A 212 -10.73 11.06 -11.33
CA ALA A 212 -11.83 12.00 -11.52
C ALA A 212 -12.41 12.48 -10.17
N ASP A 213 -12.40 11.63 -9.14
CA ASP A 213 -12.79 11.98 -7.77
C ASP A 213 -11.61 12.56 -6.98
N PRO A 214 -11.58 13.88 -6.72
CA PRO A 214 -10.48 14.52 -6.00
C PRO A 214 -10.42 14.12 -4.52
N HIS A 215 -11.53 13.68 -3.92
CA HIS A 215 -11.57 13.25 -2.51
C HIS A 215 -11.03 11.85 -2.31
N LYS A 216 -11.01 11.05 -3.39
CA LYS A 216 -10.49 9.68 -3.39
C LYS A 216 -9.22 9.49 -4.18
N ASP A 217 -8.69 10.53 -4.83
CA ASP A 217 -7.46 10.44 -5.61
C ASP A 217 -6.32 9.74 -4.85
N GLN A 218 -5.86 8.63 -5.42
CA GLN A 218 -4.77 7.82 -4.90
C GLN A 218 -3.49 7.98 -5.73
N SER A 219 -3.44 8.91 -6.68
CA SER A 219 -2.26 9.14 -7.51
C SER A 219 -0.99 9.39 -6.69
N TYR A 220 -1.09 10.09 -5.56
CA TYR A 220 0.03 10.29 -4.62
C TYR A 220 0.57 8.96 -4.05
N MET A 221 -0.31 8.04 -3.64
CA MET A 221 0.09 6.75 -3.07
C MET A 221 0.68 5.82 -4.12
N LEU A 222 0.30 6.02 -5.38
CA LEU A 222 0.76 5.25 -6.54
C LEU A 222 1.92 5.93 -7.29
N ALA A 223 2.31 7.15 -6.92
CA ALA A 223 3.20 8.01 -7.70
C ALA A 223 4.58 7.40 -8.00
N ARG A 224 5.02 6.43 -7.19
CA ARG A 224 6.30 5.75 -7.37
C ARG A 224 6.24 4.56 -8.34
N LEU A 225 5.07 4.19 -8.86
CA LEU A 225 4.92 3.17 -9.89
C LEU A 225 5.85 3.42 -11.07
N ASP A 226 6.35 2.34 -11.66
CA ASP A 226 7.18 2.40 -12.86
C ASP A 226 6.32 2.57 -14.11
N PRO A 227 6.51 3.65 -14.90
CA PRO A 227 5.79 3.85 -16.15
C PRO A 227 5.86 2.65 -17.09
N ARG A 228 6.96 1.88 -17.07
CA ARG A 228 7.14 0.66 -17.89
C ARG A 228 6.15 -0.45 -17.57
N HIS A 229 5.42 -0.35 -16.46
CA HIS A 229 4.40 -1.33 -16.06
C HIS A 229 2.97 -0.84 -16.28
N LEU A 230 2.77 0.45 -16.58
CA LEU A 230 1.43 1.04 -16.62
C LEU A 230 0.57 0.47 -17.76
N GLU A 231 1.16 0.11 -18.89
CA GLU A 231 0.44 -0.53 -20.01
C GLU A 231 -0.23 -1.87 -19.62
N ARG A 232 0.29 -2.54 -18.58
CA ARG A 232 -0.28 -3.78 -18.04
C ARG A 232 -1.23 -3.56 -16.87
N ILE A 233 -1.40 -2.33 -16.41
CA ILE A 233 -2.21 -1.99 -15.25
C ILE A 233 -3.51 -1.33 -15.71
N TRP A 234 -4.59 -1.64 -15.02
CA TRP A 234 -5.88 -1.01 -15.21
C TRP A 234 -6.46 -0.54 -13.87
N PHE A 235 -6.99 0.68 -13.86
CA PHE A 235 -7.70 1.26 -12.71
C PHE A 235 -9.16 1.47 -13.09
N PRO A 236 -10.05 0.46 -12.91
CA PRO A 236 -11.43 0.51 -13.40
C PRO A 236 -12.30 1.60 -12.76
N LEU A 237 -11.83 2.18 -11.65
CA LEU A 237 -12.52 3.19 -10.84
C LEU A 237 -11.93 4.59 -11.04
N GLY A 238 -10.95 4.76 -11.94
CA GLY A 238 -10.25 6.03 -12.15
C GLY A 238 -11.16 7.19 -12.57
N ASP A 239 -12.28 6.87 -13.23
CA ASP A 239 -13.28 7.82 -13.71
C ASP A 239 -14.57 7.83 -12.86
N GLN A 240 -14.59 7.12 -11.72
CA GLN A 240 -15.75 7.06 -10.83
C GLN A 240 -15.54 7.86 -9.55
N THR A 241 -16.63 8.40 -9.03
CA THR A 241 -16.74 8.87 -7.65
C THR A 241 -16.92 7.71 -6.68
N LYS A 242 -16.59 7.93 -5.40
CA LYS A 242 -16.83 6.90 -4.37
C LYS A 242 -18.29 6.50 -4.28
N GLU A 243 -19.17 7.49 -4.42
CA GLU A 243 -20.62 7.34 -4.35
C GLU A 243 -21.12 6.43 -5.47
N GLU A 244 -20.63 6.62 -6.70
CA GLU A 244 -20.93 5.77 -7.85
C GLU A 244 -20.46 4.33 -7.63
N THR A 245 -19.23 4.14 -7.14
CA THR A 245 -18.70 2.81 -6.80
C THR A 245 -19.57 2.10 -5.76
N ARG A 246 -20.00 2.82 -4.70
CA ARG A 246 -20.92 2.27 -3.70
C ARG A 246 -22.28 1.91 -4.29
N ALA A 247 -22.84 2.77 -5.14
CA ALA A 247 -24.11 2.50 -5.81
C ALA A 247 -24.03 1.27 -6.73
N GLU A 248 -22.91 1.10 -7.44
CA GLU A 248 -22.64 -0.07 -8.27
C GLU A 248 -22.56 -1.35 -7.44
N ALA A 249 -21.83 -1.32 -6.31
CA ALA A 249 -21.76 -2.45 -5.40
C ALA A 249 -23.12 -2.86 -4.83
N LEU A 250 -23.98 -1.88 -4.51
CA LEU A 250 -25.35 -2.11 -4.02
C LEU A 250 -26.24 -2.72 -5.11
N ARG A 251 -26.19 -2.21 -6.35
CA ARG A 251 -26.93 -2.77 -7.49
C ARG A 251 -26.54 -4.22 -7.76
N ALA A 252 -25.25 -4.53 -7.65
CA ALA A 252 -24.71 -5.88 -7.79
C ALA A 252 -24.90 -6.77 -6.53
N ARG A 253 -25.57 -6.26 -5.49
CA ARG A 253 -25.85 -6.96 -4.22
C ARG A 253 -24.59 -7.55 -3.57
N LEU A 254 -23.46 -6.85 -3.67
CA LEU A 254 -22.21 -7.28 -3.07
C LEU A 254 -22.26 -7.13 -1.55
N ALA A 255 -21.99 -8.21 -0.82
CA ALA A 255 -22.01 -8.22 0.65
C ALA A 255 -21.08 -7.16 1.29
N VAL A 256 -20.00 -6.80 0.57
CA VAL A 256 -19.02 -5.81 1.04
C VAL A 256 -19.50 -4.36 0.97
N ALA A 257 -20.65 -4.07 0.33
CA ALA A 257 -21.13 -2.71 0.06
C ALA A 257 -21.20 -1.77 1.28
N ARG A 258 -21.32 -2.34 2.50
CA ARG A 258 -21.44 -1.59 3.77
C ARG A 258 -20.16 -1.58 4.62
N ARG A 259 -19.07 -2.22 4.16
CA ARG A 259 -17.83 -2.30 4.94
C ARG A 259 -17.13 -0.94 5.01
N ALA A 260 -16.67 -0.56 6.20
CA ALA A 260 -15.87 0.65 6.40
C ALA A 260 -14.51 0.54 5.68
N GLU A 261 -13.96 1.69 5.27
CA GLU A 261 -12.63 1.74 4.66
C GLU A 261 -11.53 1.60 5.72
N SER A 262 -10.45 0.92 5.37
CA SER A 262 -9.23 0.92 6.18
C SER A 262 -8.51 2.25 5.99
N GLN A 263 -8.23 2.96 7.09
CA GLN A 263 -7.60 4.27 7.11
C GLN A 263 -6.40 4.22 8.05
N GLU A 264 -5.28 3.62 7.63
CA GLU A 264 -3.95 3.69 8.27
C GLU A 264 -2.94 2.77 7.57
N ALA A 265 -1.68 2.77 8.02
CA ALA A 265 -0.71 1.77 7.59
C ALA A 265 -1.22 0.37 7.99
N CYS A 266 -1.40 -0.52 7.01
CA CYS A 266 -2.15 -1.76 7.20
C CYS A 266 -1.57 -2.68 8.28
N PHE A 267 -0.26 -2.65 8.52
CA PHE A 267 0.39 -3.48 9.52
C PHE A 267 0.22 -3.00 10.95
N LEU A 268 -0.21 -1.75 11.18
CA LEU A 268 -0.51 -1.22 12.51
C LEU A 268 -1.88 -1.67 13.02
N GLY A 269 -2.78 -2.09 12.12
CA GLY A 269 -4.13 -2.55 12.45
C GLY A 269 -4.90 -1.62 13.40
N GLY A 270 -4.86 -0.30 13.16
CA GLY A 270 -5.54 0.69 14.00
C GLY A 270 -4.76 1.18 15.23
N GLY A 271 -3.52 0.74 15.42
CA GLY A 271 -2.67 1.12 16.56
C GLY A 271 -1.84 2.41 16.33
N ASP A 272 -1.41 3.06 17.42
CA ASP A 272 -0.44 4.17 17.34
C ASP A 272 0.92 3.61 16.90
N TYR A 273 1.50 4.23 15.87
CA TYR A 273 2.83 3.87 15.37
C TYR A 273 3.90 3.97 16.46
N ARG A 274 3.71 4.82 17.48
CA ARG A 274 4.65 5.00 18.57
C ARG A 274 4.78 3.75 19.43
N ASP A 275 3.65 3.17 19.80
CA ASP A 275 3.63 1.94 20.61
C ASP A 275 4.17 0.77 19.78
N PHE A 276 3.86 0.75 18.48
CA PHE A 276 4.44 -0.20 17.53
C PHE A 276 5.98 -0.10 17.49
N LEU A 277 6.54 1.11 17.39
CA LEU A 277 7.99 1.31 17.35
C LEU A 277 8.68 0.86 18.65
N GLU A 278 8.06 1.09 19.81
CA GLU A 278 8.60 0.62 21.10
C GLU A 278 8.71 -0.91 21.14
N ARG A 279 7.66 -1.62 20.69
CA ARG A 279 7.66 -3.09 20.61
C ARG A 279 8.62 -3.63 19.57
N ASN A 280 8.90 -2.86 18.51
CA ASN A 280 9.72 -3.28 17.37
C ASN A 280 11.14 -2.70 17.38
N GLY A 281 11.71 -2.46 18.57
CA GLY A 281 13.15 -2.22 18.73
C GLY A 281 13.58 -0.76 18.84
N LEU A 282 12.66 0.19 18.95
CA LEU A 282 12.96 1.59 19.29
C LEU A 282 12.41 1.94 20.68
N PRO A 283 13.04 1.48 21.78
CA PRO A 283 12.58 1.80 23.12
C PRO A 283 12.64 3.31 23.37
N GLY A 284 11.65 3.83 24.09
CA GLY A 284 11.64 5.22 24.51
C GLY A 284 12.86 5.55 25.39
N ARG A 285 13.58 6.61 25.05
CA ARG A 285 14.71 7.12 25.84
C ARG A 285 14.55 8.60 26.12
N LYS A 286 14.78 9.00 27.37
CA LYS A 286 14.66 10.41 27.77
C LYS A 286 15.63 11.27 26.96
N GLY A 287 15.11 12.29 26.29
CA GLY A 287 15.83 13.25 25.47
C GLY A 287 15.43 14.69 25.78
N ARG A 288 16.17 15.65 25.22
CA ARG A 288 15.92 17.09 25.45
C ARG A 288 15.06 17.66 24.34
N VAL A 289 14.12 18.51 24.71
CA VAL A 289 13.46 19.41 23.76
C VAL A 289 14.17 20.76 23.86
N VAL A 290 14.67 21.26 22.74
CA VAL A 290 15.45 22.51 22.68
C VAL A 290 14.80 23.53 21.76
N ASP A 291 15.03 24.81 22.01
CA ASP A 291 14.66 25.89 21.11
C ASP A 291 15.69 26.12 19.99
N ALA A 292 15.53 27.19 19.21
CA ALA A 292 16.45 27.56 18.13
C ALA A 292 17.85 27.99 18.61
N ASN A 293 17.98 28.39 19.88
CA ASN A 293 19.25 28.77 20.51
C ASN A 293 19.95 27.57 21.16
N GLY A 294 19.30 26.41 21.19
CA GLY A 294 19.78 25.21 21.86
C GLY A 294 19.45 25.14 23.36
N GLU A 295 18.67 26.10 23.88
CA GLU A 295 18.23 26.12 25.26
C GLU A 295 17.19 25.02 25.50
N THR A 296 17.31 24.31 26.62
CA THR A 296 16.41 23.20 26.93
C THR A 296 15.10 23.74 27.48
N VAL A 297 14.00 23.49 26.76
CA VAL A 297 12.64 23.93 27.09
C VAL A 297 11.73 22.79 27.56
N GLY A 298 12.26 21.56 27.58
CA GLY A 298 11.57 20.39 28.14
C GLY A 298 12.29 19.07 27.85
N THR A 299 11.57 17.96 28.03
CA THR A 299 12.10 16.61 27.78
C THR A 299 11.06 15.74 27.10
N HIS A 300 11.51 14.68 26.43
CA HIS A 300 10.65 13.73 25.73
C HIS A 300 11.14 12.29 25.91
N LEU A 301 10.35 11.30 25.46
CA LEU A 301 10.66 9.87 25.57
C LEU A 301 11.16 9.25 24.25
N GLY A 302 11.98 9.99 23.49
CA GLY A 302 12.53 9.55 22.20
C GLY A 302 12.10 10.47 21.05
N PHE A 303 13.05 10.81 20.18
CA PHE A 303 12.85 11.81 19.11
C PHE A 303 11.88 11.33 18.02
N TRP A 304 11.79 10.01 17.82
CA TRP A 304 10.94 9.37 16.82
C TRP A 304 9.43 9.50 17.12
N ARG A 305 9.07 9.96 18.34
CA ARG A 305 7.66 10.24 18.72
C ARG A 305 7.11 11.52 18.07
N PHE A 306 7.96 12.28 17.40
CA PHE A 306 7.67 13.59 16.83
C PHE A 306 7.85 13.59 15.31
N THR A 307 7.00 14.34 14.64
CA THR A 307 7.09 14.58 13.20
C THR A 307 7.26 16.07 12.95
N PRO A 308 8.13 16.50 12.01
CA PRO A 308 8.22 17.91 11.64
C PRO A 308 6.85 18.51 11.30
N GLY A 309 6.53 19.65 11.92
CA GLY A 309 5.22 20.31 11.86
C GLY A 309 4.22 19.91 12.95
N GLN A 310 4.54 18.95 13.81
CA GLN A 310 3.69 18.57 14.95
C GLN A 310 3.61 19.70 15.97
N ARG A 311 2.37 20.06 16.37
CA ARG A 311 2.10 21.08 17.41
C ARG A 311 1.68 20.47 18.76
N ARG A 312 0.86 19.43 18.74
CA ARG A 312 0.31 18.80 19.97
C ARG A 312 1.26 17.74 20.51
N GLY A 313 1.22 17.52 21.82
CA GLY A 313 2.00 16.45 22.46
C GLY A 313 3.51 16.68 22.51
N LEU A 314 3.96 17.94 22.39
CA LEU A 314 5.38 18.31 22.52
C LEU A 314 5.89 18.30 23.97
N GLY A 315 4.99 18.39 24.96
CA GLY A 315 5.35 18.37 26.38
C GLY A 315 6.13 19.61 26.84
N VAL A 316 6.04 20.72 26.09
CA VAL A 316 6.72 21.99 26.39
C VAL A 316 5.71 23.12 26.54
N SER A 317 6.00 24.03 27.47
CA SER A 317 5.26 25.28 27.65
C SER A 317 6.13 26.45 27.22
N THR A 318 6.18 26.68 25.91
CA THR A 318 6.73 27.92 25.35
C THR A 318 5.61 28.95 25.42
N GLY A 319 5.87 30.18 25.88
CA GLY A 319 4.85 31.24 26.02
C GLY A 319 4.06 31.57 24.73
N GLU A 320 4.49 31.01 23.60
CA GLU A 320 3.83 31.06 22.29
C GLU A 320 3.67 29.65 21.68
N PRO A 321 2.80 29.46 20.66
CA PRO A 321 2.65 28.16 20.00
C PRO A 321 3.94 27.65 19.33
N ALA A 322 4.50 26.57 19.87
CA ALA A 322 5.66 25.87 19.30
C ALA A 322 5.28 24.67 18.42
N TYR A 323 6.17 24.37 17.48
CA TYR A 323 6.09 23.25 16.55
C TYR A 323 7.40 22.48 16.56
N ALA A 324 7.36 21.15 16.43
CA ALA A 324 8.56 20.36 16.16
C ALA A 324 9.12 20.72 14.78
N VAL A 325 10.31 21.33 14.75
CA VAL A 325 11.01 21.73 13.52
C VAL A 325 11.80 20.58 12.94
N GLY A 326 12.41 19.78 13.82
CA GLY A 326 13.21 18.62 13.45
C GLY A 326 13.66 17.84 14.67
N SER A 327 14.40 16.78 14.42
CA SER A 327 14.98 15.91 15.42
C SER A 327 16.41 15.57 15.04
N ASP A 328 17.24 15.33 16.05
CA ASP A 328 18.60 14.82 15.91
C ASP A 328 18.69 13.48 16.66
N PRO A 329 18.78 12.35 15.94
CA PRO A 329 18.96 11.03 16.53
C PRO A 329 20.26 10.89 17.32
N ALA A 330 21.36 11.51 16.88
CA ALA A 330 22.68 11.34 17.48
C ALA A 330 22.73 11.94 18.89
N THR A 331 22.05 13.07 19.09
CA THR A 331 21.95 13.75 20.39
C THR A 331 20.64 13.48 21.13
N ASN A 332 19.75 12.63 20.57
CA ASN A 332 18.38 12.38 21.06
C ASN A 332 17.65 13.70 21.42
N THR A 333 17.66 14.65 20.50
CA THR A 333 17.13 16.00 20.70
C THR A 333 15.98 16.30 19.74
N VAL A 334 14.97 17.01 20.21
CA VAL A 334 13.88 17.55 19.39
C VAL A 334 13.98 19.06 19.40
N VAL A 335 14.05 19.67 18.22
CA VAL A 335 14.09 21.13 18.07
C VAL A 335 12.66 21.64 17.90
N VAL A 336 12.27 22.62 18.72
CA VAL A 336 10.98 23.30 18.61
C VAL A 336 11.17 24.78 18.27
N GLY A 337 10.18 25.36 17.60
CA GLY A 337 10.21 26.76 17.25
C GLY A 337 8.86 27.28 16.76
N PRO A 338 8.78 28.58 16.43
CA PRO A 338 7.58 29.15 15.85
C PRO A 338 7.28 28.53 14.48
N ARG A 339 6.05 28.71 14.00
CA ARG A 339 5.61 28.18 12.69
C ARG A 339 6.55 28.62 11.54
N ALA A 340 7.11 29.82 11.61
CA ALA A 340 8.03 30.34 10.61
C ALA A 340 9.28 29.46 10.42
N SER A 341 9.76 28.79 11.48
CA SER A 341 10.93 27.90 11.41
C SER A 341 10.69 26.62 10.59
N LEU A 342 9.44 26.30 10.27
CA LEU A 342 9.07 25.16 9.42
C LEU A 342 9.09 25.49 7.93
N ALA A 343 9.23 26.77 7.55
CA ALA A 343 9.25 27.20 6.17
C ALA A 343 10.43 26.56 5.44
N ARG A 344 10.14 25.93 4.29
CA ARG A 344 11.13 25.36 3.39
C ARG A 344 10.80 25.77 1.96
N ARG A 345 11.78 26.29 1.23
CA ARG A 345 11.66 26.68 -0.17
C ARG A 345 12.47 25.80 -1.10
N GLU A 346 13.44 25.07 -0.59
CA GLU A 346 14.20 24.11 -1.38
C GLU A 346 14.00 22.70 -0.84
N VAL A 347 13.73 21.75 -1.74
CA VAL A 347 13.51 20.34 -1.40
C VAL A 347 14.32 19.46 -2.34
N THR A 348 15.09 18.54 -1.78
CA THR A 348 15.79 17.52 -2.56
C THR A 348 15.08 16.18 -2.38
N ALA A 349 14.82 15.50 -3.49
CA ALA A 349 14.21 14.18 -3.49
C ALA A 349 15.01 13.21 -4.35
N ALA A 350 15.28 12.03 -3.81
CA ALA A 350 15.89 10.93 -4.55
C ALA A 350 14.78 10.07 -5.18
N GLY A 351 14.83 9.89 -6.49
CA GLY A 351 13.74 9.36 -7.28
C GLY A 351 13.95 9.56 -8.77
N ARG A 352 12.88 9.86 -9.50
CA ARG A 352 12.95 10.05 -10.95
C ARG A 352 11.93 11.06 -11.44
N LEU A 353 12.33 11.78 -12.48
CA LEU A 353 11.40 12.44 -13.41
C LEU A 353 11.04 11.42 -14.49
N PHE A 354 9.74 11.24 -14.73
CA PHE A 354 9.22 10.31 -15.74
C PHE A 354 9.26 10.92 -17.14
N VAL A 355 9.16 12.24 -17.21
CA VAL A 355 9.32 13.10 -18.38
C VAL A 355 10.14 14.33 -17.99
N SER A 356 10.87 14.91 -18.93
CA SER A 356 11.64 16.13 -18.68
C SER A 356 10.70 17.30 -18.41
N VAL A 357 10.80 17.89 -17.22
CA VAL A 357 10.03 19.08 -16.81
C VAL A 357 10.97 20.03 -16.08
N THR A 358 10.78 21.33 -16.31
CA THR A 358 11.51 22.40 -15.60
C THR A 358 10.63 23.12 -14.58
N ARG A 359 9.33 22.82 -14.58
CA ARG A 359 8.32 23.41 -13.69
C ARG A 359 7.21 22.39 -13.43
N GLY A 360 6.61 22.45 -12.25
CA GLY A 360 5.48 21.59 -11.90
C GLY A 360 4.94 21.87 -10.51
N ASP A 361 3.83 21.22 -10.19
CA ASP A 361 3.18 21.31 -8.89
C ASP A 361 3.67 20.21 -7.96
N ALA A 362 4.38 20.61 -6.89
CA ALA A 362 4.96 19.70 -5.92
C ALA A 362 3.98 19.39 -4.77
N LYS A 363 3.69 18.12 -4.55
CA LYS A 363 2.98 17.61 -3.38
C LYS A 363 3.96 16.89 -2.46
N LEU A 364 4.18 17.45 -1.27
CA LEU A 364 5.22 16.99 -0.33
C LEU A 364 4.68 16.15 0.82
N ARG A 365 3.34 16.11 0.99
CA ARG A 365 2.62 15.17 1.85
C ARG A 365 1.26 14.84 1.24
N TYR A 366 0.71 13.69 1.59
CA TYR A 366 -0.56 13.21 1.02
C TYR A 366 -1.73 14.20 1.15
N ARG A 367 -1.88 14.85 2.31
CA ARG A 367 -2.93 15.84 2.58
C ARG A 367 -2.44 17.30 2.56
N SER A 368 -1.26 17.57 2.01
CA SER A 368 -0.82 18.95 1.80
C SER A 368 -1.40 19.50 0.50
N PRO A 369 -1.59 20.84 0.40
CA PRO A 369 -1.74 21.48 -0.90
C PRO A 369 -0.50 21.21 -1.76
N VAL A 370 -0.67 21.39 -3.07
CA VAL A 370 0.46 21.47 -3.99
C VAL A 370 1.09 22.85 -3.96
N VAL A 371 2.37 22.94 -4.29
CA VAL A 371 3.12 24.20 -4.39
C VAL A 371 3.84 24.19 -5.73
N ALA A 372 3.64 25.23 -6.54
CA ALA A 372 4.37 25.40 -7.79
C ALA A 372 5.88 25.50 -7.52
N ALA A 373 6.68 24.85 -8.35
CA ALA A 373 8.11 24.77 -8.16
C ALA A 373 8.86 24.73 -9.48
N ASP A 374 10.03 25.35 -9.51
CA ASP A 374 11.05 25.04 -10.51
C ASP A 374 11.65 23.68 -10.20
N VAL A 375 11.86 22.89 -11.25
CA VAL A 375 12.34 21.51 -11.16
C VAL A 375 13.69 21.40 -11.84
N GLU A 376 14.68 20.93 -11.10
CA GLU A 376 16.01 20.63 -11.61
C GLU A 376 16.28 19.13 -11.44
N ALA A 377 16.57 18.44 -12.54
CA ALA A 377 16.98 17.04 -12.48
C ALA A 377 18.38 16.92 -11.85
N THR A 378 18.58 15.87 -11.04
CA THR A 378 19.88 15.52 -10.47
C THR A 378 20.25 14.09 -10.88
N ALA A 379 21.48 13.65 -10.54
CA ALA A 379 21.92 12.29 -10.83
C ALA A 379 21.00 11.21 -10.23
N ASP A 380 20.48 11.46 -9.01
CA ASP A 380 19.69 10.49 -8.24
C ASP A 380 18.22 10.90 -8.06
N GLY A 381 17.75 11.95 -8.74
CA GLY A 381 16.38 12.43 -8.60
C GLY A 381 16.17 13.86 -9.08
N PHE A 382 15.70 14.72 -8.20
CA PHE A 382 15.41 16.12 -8.53
C PHE A 382 15.49 17.06 -7.32
N ARG A 383 15.77 18.33 -7.59
CA ARG A 383 15.63 19.45 -6.65
C ARG A 383 14.46 20.33 -7.06
N LEU A 384 13.78 20.85 -6.05
CA LEU A 384 12.63 21.74 -6.19
C LEU A 384 12.96 23.08 -5.54
N ARG A 385 12.73 24.16 -6.27
CA ARG A 385 12.67 25.51 -5.72
C ARG A 385 11.22 25.97 -5.75
N LEU A 386 10.61 26.04 -4.58
CA LEU A 386 9.20 26.34 -4.39
C LEU A 386 8.93 27.85 -4.51
N ASP A 387 7.84 28.19 -5.19
CA ASP A 387 7.36 29.58 -5.32
C ASP A 387 6.91 30.15 -3.96
N GLU A 388 6.34 29.29 -3.11
CA GLU A 388 5.92 29.59 -1.74
C GLU A 388 6.56 28.60 -0.76
N ALA A 389 6.71 29.02 0.50
CA ALA A 389 7.25 28.13 1.52
C ALA A 389 6.28 26.98 1.82
N ALA A 390 6.78 25.75 1.76
CA ALA A 390 6.08 24.59 2.30
C ALA A 390 6.39 24.43 3.79
N PHE A 391 5.38 24.00 4.56
CA PHE A 391 5.50 23.82 6.00
C PHE A 391 5.48 22.33 6.36
N GLY A 392 6.39 21.94 7.25
CA GLY A 392 6.49 20.55 7.69
C GLY A 392 6.98 19.63 6.57
N VAL A 393 7.93 20.04 5.75
CA VAL A 393 8.63 19.09 4.86
C VAL A 393 9.47 18.16 5.73
N ALA A 394 9.36 16.85 5.56
CA ALA A 394 10.09 15.86 6.36
C ALA A 394 10.82 14.86 5.47
N ALA A 395 12.08 14.56 5.81
CA ALA A 395 12.81 13.47 5.17
C ALA A 395 12.06 12.14 5.36
N GLY A 396 12.11 11.27 4.35
CA GLY A 396 11.35 10.01 4.31
C GLY A 396 9.92 10.13 3.78
N GLN A 397 9.34 11.33 3.69
CA GLN A 397 8.09 11.56 2.95
C GLN A 397 8.34 11.47 1.43
N THR A 398 7.27 11.50 0.64
CA THR A 398 7.35 11.44 -0.81
C THR A 398 7.07 12.81 -1.41
N ALA A 399 7.97 13.27 -2.28
CA ALA A 399 7.70 14.38 -3.19
C ALA A 399 7.11 13.82 -4.48
N VAL A 400 5.94 14.33 -4.88
CA VAL A 400 5.28 13.99 -6.14
C VAL A 400 5.12 15.26 -6.96
N LEU A 401 5.54 15.23 -8.21
CA LEU A 401 5.40 16.33 -9.15
C LEU A 401 4.25 16.08 -10.11
N TYR A 402 3.40 17.09 -10.27
CA TYR A 402 2.29 17.08 -11.21
C TYR A 402 2.49 18.14 -12.29
N GLU A 403 2.10 17.82 -13.53
CA GLU A 403 1.81 18.80 -14.58
C GLU A 403 0.31 18.68 -14.89
N GLY A 404 -0.49 19.64 -14.38
CA GLY A 404 -1.94 19.48 -14.31
C GLY A 404 -2.31 18.27 -13.43
N ASP A 405 -2.98 17.28 -14.01
CA ASP A 405 -3.35 16.04 -13.32
C ASP A 405 -2.32 14.92 -13.46
N VAL A 406 -1.30 15.08 -14.31
CA VAL A 406 -0.37 14.00 -14.66
C VAL A 406 0.81 13.97 -13.70
N VAL A 407 1.14 12.81 -13.15
CA VAL A 407 2.33 12.59 -12.33
C VAL A 407 3.55 12.52 -13.24
N VAL A 408 4.39 13.56 -13.18
CA VAL A 408 5.59 13.70 -14.03
C VAL A 408 6.89 13.35 -13.30
N GLY A 409 6.84 13.18 -11.99
CA GLY A 409 7.99 12.72 -11.20
C GLY A 409 7.61 12.32 -9.78
N ALA A 410 8.42 11.45 -9.18
CA ALA A 410 8.26 11.08 -7.79
C ALA A 410 9.59 10.64 -7.15
N GLY A 411 9.77 10.99 -5.89
CA GLY A 411 10.96 10.65 -5.11
C GLY A 411 10.71 10.70 -3.61
N HIS A 412 11.61 10.11 -2.84
CA HIS A 412 11.62 10.26 -1.39
C HIS A 412 12.43 11.50 -1.02
N ILE A 413 11.91 12.31 -0.12
CA ILE A 413 12.55 13.54 0.33
C ILE A 413 13.76 13.16 1.18
N THR A 414 14.93 13.65 0.79
CA THR A 414 16.21 13.41 1.48
C THR A 414 16.67 14.64 2.26
N GLY A 415 16.20 15.84 1.88
CA GLY A 415 16.53 17.08 2.58
C GLY A 415 15.65 18.24 2.16
N SER A 416 15.62 19.27 3.00
CA SER A 416 14.96 20.54 2.69
C SER A 416 15.63 21.69 3.43
N THR A 417 15.69 22.85 2.78
CA THR A 417 16.26 24.09 3.31
C THR A 417 15.26 25.25 3.23
N PRO A 418 15.40 26.28 4.10
CA PRO A 418 14.53 27.45 4.13
C PRO A 418 14.31 28.13 2.80
#